data_AF-A0A254T037-F1
#
_entry.id   AF-A0A254T037-F1
#
_cell.length_a   1.000
_cell.length_b   1.000
_cell.length_c   1.000
_cell.angle_alpha   90.00
_cell.angle_beta   90.00
_cell.angle_gamma   90.00
#
_symmetry.space_group_name_H-M   'P 1'
#
loop_
_entity.id
_entity.type
_entity.pdbx_description
1 polymer ?
#
loop_
_entity_poly.entity_id
_entity_poly.type
_entity_poly.pdbx_seq_one_letter_code
_entity_poly.pdbx_strand_id
1 'polypeptide(L)'
;MVGALEYFEGLLPEDIEKVAFECAMVGQNGISPAQKSGYKLNNVPGKDFSGYELLAYYYVSWAISHPEMLDKLHLPFADAYSMAKQMFDSRRGEK
;
A
#
# COMPACT_ATOMS: atom_id res chain seq x y z
N MET A 1 -6.72 1.29 3.05
CA MET A 1 -5.72 2.22 2.47
C MET A 1 -5.28 3.29 3.45
N VAL A 2 -6.18 3.88 4.26
CA VAL A 2 -5.80 4.85 5.31
C VAL A 2 -4.66 4.33 6.21
N GLY A 3 -4.78 3.10 6.74
CA GLY A 3 -3.70 2.53 7.57
C GLY A 3 -2.36 2.32 6.84
N ALA A 4 -2.35 2.22 5.51
CA ALA A 4 -1.09 2.18 4.75
C ALA A 4 -0.50 3.59 4.63
N LEU A 5 -1.33 4.61 4.37
CA LEU A 5 -0.90 6.02 4.38
C LEU A 5 -0.32 6.41 5.76
N GLU A 6 -1.00 6.01 6.84
CA GLU A 6 -0.53 6.22 8.22
C GLU A 6 0.78 5.48 8.49
N TYR A 7 0.96 4.26 7.96
CA TYR A 7 2.20 3.51 8.11
C TYR A 7 3.39 4.16 7.38
N PHE A 8 3.16 4.68 6.17
CA PHE A 8 4.21 5.34 5.38
C PHE A 8 4.48 6.78 5.82
N GLU A 9 3.65 7.33 6.72
CA GLU A 9 3.86 8.67 7.27
C GLU A 9 5.20 8.74 8.03
N GLY A 10 6.10 9.61 7.58
CA GLY A 10 7.40 9.81 8.20
C GLY A 10 8.49 8.79 7.82
N LEU A 11 8.17 7.81 6.96
CA LEU A 11 9.19 6.94 6.37
C LEU A 11 9.96 7.66 5.26
N LEU A 12 11.21 7.25 5.06
CA LEU A 12 12.04 7.76 3.97
C LEU A 12 11.52 7.23 2.62
N PRO A 13 11.67 8.00 1.52
CA PRO A 13 11.26 7.55 0.19
C PRO A 13 11.82 6.17 -0.18
N GLU A 14 13.08 5.90 0.15
CA GLU A 14 13.77 4.63 -0.10
C GLU A 14 13.13 3.45 0.64
N ASP A 15 12.59 3.66 1.84
CA ASP A 15 11.93 2.59 2.61
C ASP A 15 10.53 2.29 2.06
N ILE A 16 9.81 3.32 1.61
CA ILE A 16 8.52 3.17 0.92
C ILE A 16 8.71 2.42 -0.40
N GLU A 17 9.78 2.73 -1.12
CA GLU A 17 10.17 2.06 -2.36
C GLU A 17 10.50 0.57 -2.14
N LYS A 18 11.25 0.22 -1.09
CA LYS A 18 11.50 -1.19 -0.73
C LYS A 18 10.20 -1.95 -0.50
N VAL A 19 9.24 -1.36 0.21
CA VAL A 19 7.92 -1.96 0.41
C VAL A 19 7.16 -2.10 -0.92
N ALA A 20 7.24 -1.10 -1.80
CA ALA A 20 6.60 -1.12 -3.12
C ALA A 20 7.09 -2.28 -3.98
N PHE A 21 8.40 -2.47 -4.06
CA PHE A 21 9.00 -3.58 -4.80
C PHE A 21 8.73 -4.93 -4.16
N GLU A 22 8.75 -5.02 -2.82
CA GLU A 22 8.40 -6.27 -2.15
C GLU A 22 6.95 -6.68 -2.41
N CYS A 23 6.01 -5.72 -2.36
CA CYS A 23 4.62 -5.98 -2.74
C CYS A 23 4.51 -6.45 -4.19
N ALA A 24 5.27 -5.87 -5.11
CA ALA A 24 5.31 -6.30 -6.51
C ALA A 24 5.84 -7.74 -6.65
N MET A 25 6.89 -8.11 -5.91
CA MET A 25 7.43 -9.48 -5.88
C MET A 25 6.40 -10.49 -5.36
N VAL A 26 5.65 -10.15 -4.32
CA VAL A 26 4.53 -10.99 -3.86
C VAL A 26 3.43 -11.05 -4.93
N GLY A 27 3.12 -9.91 -5.57
CA GLY A 27 2.13 -9.76 -6.63
C GLY A 27 2.38 -10.62 -7.87
N GLN A 28 3.64 -10.92 -8.21
CA GLN A 28 4.00 -11.79 -9.34
C GLN A 28 3.40 -13.21 -9.21
N ASN A 29 3.21 -13.69 -7.99
CA ASN A 29 2.60 -15.00 -7.72
C ASN A 29 1.07 -14.95 -7.59
N GLY A 30 0.48 -13.77 -7.82
CA GLY A 30 -0.93 -13.49 -7.56
C GLY A 30 -1.21 -13.21 -6.08
N ILE A 31 -2.19 -12.34 -5.83
CA ILE A 31 -2.68 -12.03 -4.48
C ILE A 31 -4.16 -12.38 -4.45
N SER A 32 -4.53 -13.36 -3.63
CA SER A 32 -5.93 -13.72 -3.37
C SER A 32 -6.51 -12.79 -2.30
N PRO A 33 -7.35 -11.79 -2.65
CA PRO A 33 -7.74 -10.73 -1.72
C PRO A 33 -8.67 -11.23 -0.61
N ALA A 34 -9.64 -12.08 -0.99
CA ALA A 34 -10.69 -12.58 -0.10
C ALA A 34 -10.41 -13.96 0.50
N GLN A 35 -9.43 -14.70 -0.05
CA GLN A 35 -9.26 -16.13 0.26
C GLN A 35 -8.00 -16.44 1.06
N LYS A 36 -7.03 -15.51 1.12
CA LYS A 36 -5.73 -15.74 1.76
C LYS A 36 -5.38 -14.61 2.72
N SER A 37 -4.83 -15.01 3.85
CA SER A 37 -4.21 -14.16 4.87
C SER A 37 -2.82 -14.70 5.21
N GLY A 38 -2.08 -13.97 6.05
CA GLY A 38 -0.72 -14.34 6.45
C GLY A 38 0.33 -14.03 5.38
N TYR A 39 0.04 -13.08 4.47
CA TYR A 39 1.10 -12.50 3.66
C TYR A 39 2.04 -11.72 4.59
N LYS A 40 3.34 -11.82 4.34
CA LYS A 40 4.38 -11.17 5.13
C LYS A 40 5.27 -10.35 4.23
N LEU A 41 5.67 -9.20 4.72
CA LEU A 41 6.64 -8.32 4.09
C LEU A 41 7.82 -8.17 5.06
N ASN A 42 9.03 -8.41 4.60
CA ASN A 42 10.24 -8.20 5.36
C ASN A 42 10.43 -6.72 5.70
N ASN A 43 10.04 -5.83 4.78
CA ASN A 43 10.10 -4.38 5.01
C ASN A 43 8.94 -3.84 5.85
N VAL A 44 7.95 -4.68 6.21
CA VAL A 44 6.90 -4.36 7.19
C VAL A 44 6.81 -5.49 8.23
N PRO A 45 7.82 -5.61 9.11
CA PRO A 45 7.94 -6.75 10.01
C PRO A 45 6.82 -6.79 11.05
N GLY A 46 6.48 -8.00 11.49
CA GLY A 46 5.50 -8.22 12.58
C GLY A 46 4.04 -8.08 12.17
N LYS A 47 3.74 -7.85 10.88
CA LYS A 47 2.38 -7.77 10.36
C LYS A 47 2.02 -9.00 9.53
N ASP A 48 0.89 -9.62 9.86
CA ASP A 48 0.22 -10.61 9.02
C ASP A 48 -0.85 -9.90 8.20
N PHE A 49 -0.63 -9.80 6.89
CA PHE A 49 -1.54 -9.10 5.99
C PHE A 49 -2.62 -10.05 5.47
N SER A 50 -3.87 -9.58 5.48
CA SER A 50 -4.88 -10.10 4.55
C SER A 50 -4.56 -9.70 3.10
N GLY A 51 -5.14 -10.39 2.13
CA GLY A 51 -4.91 -10.05 0.72
C GLY A 51 -5.32 -8.62 0.35
N TYR A 52 -6.43 -8.10 0.90
CA TYR A 52 -6.82 -6.70 0.69
C TYR A 52 -5.87 -5.71 1.36
N GLU A 53 -5.34 -6.02 2.55
CA GLU A 53 -4.35 -5.15 3.18
C GLU A 53 -3.04 -5.12 2.40
N LEU A 54 -2.58 -6.27 1.90
CA LEU A 54 -1.40 -6.33 1.04
C LEU A 54 -1.61 -5.49 -0.22
N LEU A 55 -2.76 -5.63 -0.89
CA LEU A 55 -3.09 -4.80 -2.06
C LEU A 55 -3.18 -3.31 -1.74
N ALA A 56 -3.68 -2.95 -0.55
CA ALA A 56 -3.70 -1.56 -0.10
C ALA A 56 -2.28 -1.01 0.10
N TYR A 57 -1.38 -1.78 0.71
CA TYR A 57 0.02 -1.39 0.85
C TYR A 57 0.73 -1.32 -0.50
N TYR A 58 0.44 -2.26 -1.39
CA TYR A 58 0.97 -2.27 -2.76
C TYR A 58 0.56 -1.00 -3.51
N TYR A 59 -0.73 -0.69 -3.57
CA TYR A 59 -1.22 0.48 -4.29
C TYR A 59 -0.70 1.78 -3.69
N VAL A 60 -0.76 1.93 -2.36
CA VAL A 60 -0.36 3.17 -1.68
C VAL A 60 1.14 3.42 -1.82
N SER A 61 1.98 2.39 -1.64
CA SER A 61 3.44 2.53 -1.79
C SER A 61 3.84 2.91 -3.22
N TRP A 62 3.18 2.36 -4.24
CA TRP A 62 3.41 2.76 -5.64
C TRP A 62 2.89 4.15 -5.95
N ALA A 63 1.73 4.54 -5.42
CA ALA A 63 1.21 5.88 -5.59
C ALA A 63 2.13 6.96 -4.99
N ILE A 64 2.90 6.62 -3.95
CA ILE A 64 3.88 7.51 -3.33
C ILE A 64 5.24 7.48 -4.06
N SER A 65 5.77 6.30 -4.36
CA SER A 65 7.14 6.13 -4.88
C SER A 65 7.25 6.25 -6.40
N HIS A 66 6.22 5.81 -7.14
CA HIS A 66 6.22 5.71 -8.60
C HIS A 66 4.84 6.08 -9.18
N PRO A 67 4.32 7.30 -8.92
CA PRO A 67 2.98 7.70 -9.36
C PRO A 67 2.80 7.60 -10.88
N GLU A 68 3.86 7.80 -11.66
CA GLU A 68 3.88 7.68 -13.12
C GLU A 68 3.68 6.24 -13.63
N MET A 69 3.85 5.24 -12.75
CA MET A 69 3.65 3.83 -13.06
C MET A 69 2.36 3.26 -12.48
N LEU A 70 1.61 4.04 -11.70
CA LEU A 70 0.41 3.57 -11.00
C LEU A 70 -0.65 2.99 -11.95
N ASP A 71 -0.87 3.64 -13.09
CA ASP A 71 -1.81 3.19 -14.12
C ASP A 71 -1.43 1.84 -14.74
N LYS A 72 -0.12 1.50 -14.74
CA LYS A 72 0.39 0.23 -15.27
C LYS A 72 0.11 -0.95 -14.34
N LEU A 73 -0.25 -0.70 -13.08
CA LEU A 73 -0.63 -1.78 -12.16
C LEU A 73 -2.00 -2.38 -12.52
N HIS A 74 -2.82 -1.68 -13.30
CA HIS A 74 -4.19 -2.09 -13.66
C HIS A 74 -5.06 -2.45 -12.45
N LEU A 75 -4.78 -1.85 -11.29
CA LEU A 75 -5.55 -2.04 -10.06
C LEU A 75 -6.67 -0.99 -9.98
N PRO A 76 -7.94 -1.39 -9.85
CA PRO A 76 -9.09 -0.48 -9.88
C PRO A 76 -9.31 0.20 -8.53
N PHE A 77 -8.28 0.83 -7.97
CA PHE A 77 -8.29 1.39 -6.62
C PHE A 77 -8.11 2.91 -6.55
N ALA A 78 -8.14 3.60 -7.70
CA ALA A 78 -7.99 5.06 -7.75
C ALA A 78 -8.99 5.79 -6.83
N ASP A 79 -10.28 5.42 -6.87
CA ASP A 79 -11.31 6.02 -6.03
C ASP A 79 -11.08 5.74 -4.55
N ALA A 80 -10.80 4.48 -4.21
CA ALA A 80 -10.53 4.06 -2.83
C ALA A 80 -9.29 4.77 -2.25
N TYR A 81 -8.26 4.97 -3.07
CA TYR A 81 -7.06 5.72 -2.71
C TYR A 81 -7.37 7.20 -2.50
N SER A 82 -8.12 7.81 -3.41
CA SER A 82 -8.53 9.22 -3.30
C SER A 82 -9.31 9.48 -2.02
N MET A 83 -10.30 8.64 -1.71
CA MET A 83 -11.06 8.72 -0.46
C MET A 83 -10.16 8.53 0.77
N ALA A 84 -9.27 7.53 0.74
CA ALA A 84 -8.34 7.29 1.84
C ALA A 84 -7.38 8.47 2.06
N LYS A 85 -6.90 9.09 0.98
CA LYS A 85 -6.03 10.26 1.05
C LYS A 85 -6.75 11.46 1.65
N GLN A 86 -8.00 11.72 1.24
CA GLN A 86 -8.82 12.78 1.84
C GLN A 86 -9.01 12.55 3.35
N MET A 87 -9.36 11.33 3.76
CA MET A 87 -9.51 10.98 5.18
C MET A 87 -8.21 11.15 5.97
N PHE A 88 -7.08 10.76 5.38
CA PHE A 88 -5.76 10.90 5.99
C PHE A 88 -5.36 12.38 6.15
N ASP A 89 -5.54 13.19 5.12
CA ASP A 89 -5.25 14.63 5.13
C ASP A 89 -6.12 15.37 6.16
N SER A 90 -7.41 15.03 6.27
CA SER A 90 -8.31 15.57 7.31
C SER A 90 -7.81 15.25 8.73
N ARG A 91 -7.40 14.00 8.99
CA ARG A 91 -6.88 13.59 10.31
C ARG A 91 -5.55 14.26 10.68
N ARG A 92 -4.73 14.60 9.68
CA ARG A 92 -3.48 15.34 9.87
C ARG A 92 -3.72 16.82 10.17
N GLY A 93 -4.73 17.44 9.55
CA GLY A 93 -5.08 18.84 9.77
C GLY A 93 -5.73 19.13 11.13
N GLU A 94 -6.25 18.10 11.81
CA GLU A 94 -6.80 18.19 13.17
C GLU A 94 -5.75 18.02 14.28
N LYS A 95 -4.52 17.62 13.95
CA LYS A 95 -3.40 17.46 14.89
C LYS A 95 -2.53 18.72 14.95
#